data_AF-A0A7Y5AM84-F1
#
_entry.id   AF-A0A7Y5AM84-F1
#
_cell.length_a   1.000
_cell.length_b   1.000
_cell.length_c   1.000
_cell.angle_alpha   90.00
_cell.angle_beta   90.00
_cell.angle_gamma   90.00
#
_symmetry.space_group_name_H-M   'P 1'
#
loop_
_entity.id
_entity.type
_entity.pdbx_description
1 polymer ?
#
loop_
_entity_poly.entity_id
_entity_poly.type
_entity_poly.pdbx_seq_one_letter_code
_entity_poly.pdbx_strand_id
1 'polypeptide(L)'
;MCSKEIEALAWIDDARKTINKSLLTTVPIILTAIAVPLVAMFCSALLPSSETVATWFQRSGSIVVALAVWIELKNNSISGYIYPSGLSTSDFTILKNEYRWLYLAVRWSGFFLAISGTLIWGYGDIPLNNT
;
A
#
# COMPACT_ATOMS: atom_id res chain seq x y z
N MET A 1 -37.72 17.32 4.89
CA MET A 1 -36.55 16.43 4.75
C MET A 1 -36.92 15.08 5.31
N CYS A 2 -36.79 14.02 4.51
CA CYS A 2 -37.18 12.67 4.90
C CYS A 2 -36.09 12.03 5.78
N SER A 3 -36.46 11.27 6.81
CA SER A 3 -35.52 10.58 7.72
C SER A 3 -34.41 9.82 6.99
N LYS A 4 -34.73 9.23 5.83
CA LYS A 4 -33.82 8.42 5.00
C LYS A 4 -32.71 9.25 4.33
N GLU A 5 -32.97 10.52 4.02
CA GLU A 5 -31.97 11.40 3.38
C GLU A 5 -30.88 11.81 4.38
N ILE A 6 -31.26 12.01 5.65
CA ILE A 6 -30.32 12.36 6.73
C ILE A 6 -29.40 11.18 7.03
N GLU A 7 -29.95 9.97 7.10
CA GLU A 7 -29.16 8.74 7.29
C GLU A 7 -28.17 8.48 6.14
N ALA A 8 -28.60 8.73 4.89
CA ALA A 8 -27.74 8.59 3.72
C ALA A 8 -26.55 9.57 3.77
N LEU A 9 -26.79 10.83 4.11
CA LEU A 9 -25.74 11.84 4.25
C LEU A 9 -24.74 11.49 5.37
N ALA A 10 -25.24 11.06 6.53
CA ALA A 10 -24.39 10.65 7.65
C ALA A 10 -23.49 9.44 7.29
N TRP A 11 -24.02 8.49 6.52
CA TRP A 11 -23.26 7.35 6.03
C TRP A 11 -22.15 7.77 5.05
N ILE A 12 -22.44 8.68 4.13
CA ILE A 12 -21.46 9.20 3.16
C ILE A 12 -20.28 9.88 3.86
N ASP A 13 -20.56 10.69 4.88
CA ASP A 13 -19.52 11.38 5.65
C ASP A 13 -18.64 10.42 6.45
N ASP A 14 -19.23 9.37 7.03
CA ASP A 14 -18.48 8.33 7.74
C ASP A 14 -17.59 7.51 6.78
N ALA A 15 -18.14 7.12 5.63
CA ALA A 15 -17.41 6.42 4.59
C ALA A 15 -16.21 7.25 4.09
N ARG A 16 -16.43 8.54 3.83
CA ARG A 16 -15.37 9.49 3.42
C ARG A 16 -14.25 9.59 4.45
N LYS A 17 -14.58 9.72 5.73
CA LYS A 17 -13.59 9.78 6.82
C LYS A 17 -12.77 8.49 6.89
N THR A 18 -13.42 7.34 6.77
CA THR A 18 -12.77 6.03 6.80
C THR A 18 -11.82 5.84 5.62
N ILE A 19 -12.27 6.19 4.41
CA ILE A 19 -11.45 6.13 3.18
C ILE A 19 -10.22 7.04 3.31
N ASN A 20 -10.42 8.31 3.66
CA ASN A 20 -9.33 9.28 3.81
C ASN A 20 -8.31 8.84 4.87
N LYS A 21 -8.77 8.36 6.02
CA LYS A 21 -7.90 7.86 7.08
C LYS A 21 -7.08 6.66 6.60
N SER A 22 -7.71 5.71 5.92
CA SER A 22 -7.02 4.51 5.43
C SER A 22 -5.97 4.88 4.37
N LEU A 23 -6.31 5.74 3.41
CA LEU A 23 -5.39 6.23 2.38
C LEU A 23 -4.21 7.00 2.99
N LEU A 24 -4.49 7.91 3.95
CA LEU A 24 -3.45 8.67 4.65
C LEU A 24 -2.48 7.75 5.41
N THR A 25 -2.98 6.70 6.05
CA THR A 25 -2.11 5.72 6.74
C THR A 25 -1.33 4.82 5.79
N THR A 26 -1.71 4.74 4.51
CA THR A 26 -1.05 3.90 3.51
C THR A 26 0.16 4.60 2.88
N VAL A 27 0.12 5.93 2.76
CA VAL A 27 1.24 6.75 2.26
C VAL A 27 2.56 6.49 3.01
N PRO A 28 2.64 6.59 4.34
CA PRO A 28 3.90 6.34 5.05
C PRO A 28 4.39 4.91 4.86
N ILE A 29 3.50 3.93 4.71
CA ILE A 29 3.87 2.52 4.50
C ILE A 29 4.53 2.34 3.14
N ILE A 30 3.98 2.96 2.08
CA ILE A 30 4.58 2.96 0.75
C ILE A 30 5.98 3.62 0.80
N LEU A 31 6.10 4.76 1.46
CA LEU A 31 7.38 5.46 1.60
C LEU A 31 8.40 4.61 2.35
N THR A 32 8.00 3.94 3.43
CA THR A 32 8.87 3.00 4.16
C THR A 32 9.28 1.81 3.29
N ALA A 33 8.35 1.23 2.53
CA ALA A 33 8.64 0.11 1.64
C ALA A 33 9.67 0.46 0.56
N ILE A 34 9.69 1.72 0.10
CA ILE A 34 10.71 2.20 -0.85
C ILE A 34 12.02 2.56 -0.12
N ALA A 35 11.93 3.17 1.07
CA ALA A 35 13.11 3.60 1.82
C ALA A 35 13.96 2.42 2.32
N VAL A 36 13.34 1.33 2.75
CA VAL A 36 14.04 0.15 3.30
C VAL A 36 15.14 -0.40 2.37
N PRO A 37 14.86 -0.76 1.10
CA PRO A 37 15.91 -1.25 0.20
C PRO A 37 16.95 -0.18 -0.15
N LEU A 38 16.56 1.10 -0.24
CA LEU A 38 17.51 2.20 -0.48
C LEU A 38 18.48 2.37 0.70
N VAL A 39 17.97 2.34 1.93
CA VAL A 39 18.80 2.39 3.14
C VAL A 39 19.70 1.16 3.22
N ALA A 40 19.18 -0.03 2.93
CA ALA A 40 19.99 -1.26 2.92
C ALA A 40 21.13 -1.21 1.89
N MET A 41 20.94 -0.53 0.76
CA MET A 41 21.95 -0.38 -0.29
C MET A 41 23.00 0.70 0.03
N PHE A 42 22.60 1.86 0.53
CA PHE A 42 23.47 3.03 0.67
C PHE A 42 23.96 3.30 2.10
N CYS A 43 23.34 2.69 3.12
CA CYS A 43 23.67 2.93 4.52
C CYS A 43 24.24 1.67 5.16
N SER A 44 25.55 1.66 5.37
CA SER A 44 26.25 0.58 6.07
C SER A 44 26.15 0.66 7.60
N ALA A 45 25.53 1.71 8.16
CA ALA A 45 25.43 1.89 9.61
C ALA A 45 24.61 0.79 10.31
N LEU A 46 23.68 0.16 9.58
CA LEU A 46 22.84 -0.95 10.07
C LEU A 46 23.33 -2.31 9.56
N LEU A 47 24.44 -2.36 8.83
CA LEU A 47 25.02 -3.59 8.30
C LEU A 47 25.72 -4.35 9.43
N PRO A 48 25.34 -5.61 9.71
CA PRO A 48 26.09 -6.45 10.64
C PRO A 48 27.50 -6.74 10.11
N SER A 49 28.51 -6.72 10.98
CA SER A 49 29.92 -6.95 10.60
C SER A 49 30.19 -8.30 9.92
N SER A 50 29.27 -9.25 10.04
CA SER A 50 29.36 -10.60 9.46
C SER A 50 28.72 -10.72 8.07
N GLU A 51 28.09 -9.69 7.53
CA GLU A 51 27.33 -9.76 6.28
C GLU A 51 27.80 -8.76 5.23
N THR A 52 27.59 -9.12 3.96
CA THR A 52 27.87 -8.25 2.82
C THR A 52 26.68 -7.33 2.56
N VAL A 53 26.94 -6.16 1.97
CA VAL A 53 25.89 -5.22 1.52
C VAL A 53 24.91 -5.90 0.57
N ALA A 54 25.40 -6.79 -0.31
CA ALA A 54 24.58 -7.60 -1.22
C ALA A 54 23.55 -8.47 -0.47
N THR A 55 24.00 -9.20 0.56
CA THR A 55 23.13 -10.07 1.37
C THR A 55 22.12 -9.24 2.16
N TRP A 56 22.54 -8.09 2.68
CA TRP A 56 21.70 -7.19 3.45
C TRP A 56 20.60 -6.53 2.58
N PHE A 57 20.97 -6.07 1.39
CA PHE A 57 20.03 -5.57 0.39
C PHE A 57 19.02 -6.65 -0.03
N GLN A 58 19.47 -7.87 -0.27
CA GLN A 58 18.59 -9.00 -0.61
C GLN A 58 17.52 -9.22 0.49
N ARG A 59 17.92 -9.25 1.76
CA ARG A 59 16.97 -9.48 2.88
C ARG A 59 15.95 -8.36 3.04
N SER A 60 16.31 -7.13 2.69
CA SER A 60 15.40 -5.98 2.73
C SER A 60 14.15 -6.19 1.88
N GLY A 61 14.24 -7.01 0.81
CA GLY A 61 13.11 -7.37 -0.04
C GLY A 61 11.95 -8.05 0.70
N SER A 62 12.24 -8.86 1.72
CA SER A 62 11.21 -9.51 2.55
C SER A 62 10.35 -8.50 3.33
N ILE A 63 10.96 -7.40 3.79
CA ILE A 63 10.26 -6.30 4.46
C ILE A 63 9.37 -5.57 3.45
N VAL A 64 9.87 -5.33 2.23
CA VAL A 64 9.07 -4.71 1.15
C VAL A 64 7.82 -5.55 0.85
N VAL A 65 7.97 -6.86 0.73
CA VAL A 65 6.84 -7.79 0.50
C VAL A 65 5.84 -7.74 1.66
N ALA A 66 6.31 -7.77 2.91
CA ALA A 66 5.43 -7.69 4.07
C ALA A 66 4.62 -6.38 4.10
N LEU A 67 5.26 -5.25 3.79
CA LEU A 67 4.59 -3.96 3.70
C LEU A 67 3.62 -3.89 2.50
N ALA A 68 3.96 -4.51 1.36
CA ALA A 68 3.07 -4.61 0.21
C ALA A 68 1.78 -5.38 0.54
N VAL A 69 1.89 -6.51 1.24
CA VAL A 69 0.72 -7.26 1.73
C VAL A 69 -0.09 -6.41 2.70
N TRP A 70 0.55 -5.66 3.59
CA TRP A 70 -0.15 -4.76 4.51
C TRP A 70 -0.94 -3.66 3.79
N ILE A 71 -0.38 -3.11 2.70
CA ILE A 71 -1.07 -2.15 1.81
C ILE A 71 -2.30 -2.80 1.19
N GLU A 72 -2.19 -4.03 0.67
CA GLU A 72 -3.33 -4.76 0.10
C GLU A 72 -4.44 -5.02 1.12
N LEU A 73 -4.10 -5.40 2.36
CA LEU A 73 -5.07 -5.59 3.43
C LEU A 73 -5.86 -4.31 3.72
N LYS A 74 -5.17 -3.16 3.82
CA LYS A 74 -5.82 -1.85 4.01
C LYS A 74 -6.71 -1.47 2.82
N ASN A 75 -6.23 -1.73 1.61
CA ASN A 75 -6.96 -1.43 0.39
C ASN A 75 -8.22 -2.30 0.24
N ASN A 76 -8.16 -3.57 0.67
CA ASN A 76 -9.31 -4.46 0.69
C ASN A 76 -10.38 -3.98 1.66
N SER A 77 -10.03 -3.42 2.83
CA SER A 77 -10.99 -2.80 3.74
C SER A 77 -11.72 -1.60 3.10
N ILE A 78 -11.04 -0.83 2.25
CA ILE A 78 -11.66 0.30 1.52
C ILE A 78 -12.54 -0.19 0.36
N SER A 79 -12.17 -1.31 -0.27
CA SER A 79 -12.85 -1.80 -1.47
C SER A 79 -14.35 -2.04 -1.28
N GLY A 80 -14.77 -2.45 -0.08
CA GLY A 80 -16.19 -2.65 0.25
C GLY A 80 -17.03 -1.37 0.25
N TYR A 81 -16.41 -0.20 0.46
CA TYR A 81 -17.08 1.11 0.39
C TYR A 81 -17.16 1.64 -1.04
N ILE A 82 -16.20 1.28 -1.89
CA ILE A 82 -16.10 1.76 -3.29
C ILE A 82 -16.85 0.84 -4.26
N TYR A 83 -16.85 -0.46 -3.99
CA TYR A 83 -17.51 -1.50 -4.79
C TYR A 83 -18.41 -2.36 -3.88
N PRO A 84 -19.50 -1.80 -3.34
CA PRO A 84 -20.44 -2.59 -2.55
C PRO A 84 -21.05 -3.70 -3.41
N SER A 85 -21.09 -4.92 -2.88
CA SER A 85 -21.78 -6.05 -3.51
C SER A 85 -23.30 -5.90 -3.33
N GLY A 86 -23.95 -5.11 -4.20
CA GLY A 86 -25.39 -4.85 -4.17
C GLY A 86 -25.86 -3.85 -5.24
N LEU A 87 -27.16 -3.54 -5.27
CA LEU A 87 -27.74 -2.53 -6.16
C LEU A 87 -27.11 -1.15 -5.89
N SER A 88 -26.33 -0.63 -6.83
CA SER A 88 -25.68 0.68 -6.72
C SER A 88 -26.72 1.79 -6.80
N THR A 89 -27.02 2.45 -5.69
CA THR A 89 -27.72 3.74 -5.70
C THR A 89 -26.79 4.84 -6.23
N SER A 90 -27.35 5.97 -6.67
CA SER A 90 -26.63 7.13 -7.20
C SER A 90 -25.48 7.59 -6.31
N ASP A 91 -25.64 7.46 -5.00
CA ASP A 91 -24.75 8.04 -3.99
C ASP A 91 -23.41 7.28 -3.89
N PHE A 92 -23.42 5.96 -4.11
CA PHE A 92 -22.18 5.17 -4.22
C PHE A 92 -21.35 5.54 -5.44
N THR A 93 -22.00 6.01 -6.50
CA THR A 93 -21.33 6.40 -7.75
C THR A 93 -20.49 7.66 -7.54
N ILE A 94 -20.91 8.57 -6.67
CA ILE A 94 -20.18 9.80 -6.32
C ILE A 94 -18.88 9.46 -5.61
N LEU A 95 -18.95 8.66 -4.52
CA LEU A 95 -17.76 8.24 -3.77
C LEU A 95 -16.78 7.46 -4.64
N LYS A 96 -17.31 6.55 -5.47
CA LYS A 96 -16.51 5.78 -6.40
C LYS A 96 -15.78 6.68 -7.38
N ASN A 97 -16.45 7.64 -8.01
CA ASN A 97 -15.81 8.49 -9.01
C ASN A 97 -14.72 9.37 -8.40
N GLU A 98 -14.92 9.84 -7.16
CA GLU A 98 -13.97 10.69 -6.45
C GLU A 98 -12.70 9.92 -6.05
N TYR A 99 -12.84 8.72 -5.48
CA TYR A 99 -11.70 7.96 -4.93
C TYR A 99 -11.14 6.89 -5.85
N ARG A 100 -11.77 6.60 -6.98
CA ARG A 100 -11.36 5.52 -7.91
C ARG A 100 -9.90 5.62 -8.29
N TRP A 101 -9.43 6.80 -8.68
CA TRP A 101 -8.04 6.97 -9.12
C TRP A 101 -7.05 6.73 -8.00
N LEU A 102 -7.34 7.23 -6.79
CA LEU A 102 -6.47 7.07 -5.64
C LEU A 102 -6.45 5.62 -5.13
N TYR A 103 -7.60 4.95 -5.12
CA TYR A 103 -7.73 3.51 -4.85
C TYR A 103 -6.93 2.67 -5.86
N LEU A 104 -7.05 2.97 -7.16
CA LEU A 104 -6.29 2.26 -8.19
C LEU A 104 -4.79 2.52 -8.05
N ALA A 105 -4.37 3.74 -7.74
CA ALA A 105 -2.96 4.08 -7.52
C ALA A 105 -2.36 3.29 -6.36
N VAL A 106 -3.06 3.20 -5.22
CA VAL A 106 -2.64 2.40 -4.06
C VAL A 106 -2.62 0.91 -4.36
N ARG A 107 -3.61 0.40 -5.11
CA ARG A 107 -3.64 -1.00 -5.53
C ARG A 107 -2.45 -1.36 -6.40
N TRP A 108 -2.16 -0.53 -7.41
CA TRP A 108 -1.03 -0.75 -8.30
C TRP A 108 0.30 -0.59 -7.59
N SER A 109 0.44 0.38 -6.68
CA SER A 109 1.68 0.53 -5.91
C SER A 109 1.94 -0.70 -5.02
N GLY A 110 0.94 -1.23 -4.32
CA GLY A 110 1.05 -2.47 -3.56
C GLY A 110 1.50 -3.65 -4.42
N PHE A 111 0.87 -3.83 -5.59
CA PHE A 111 1.23 -4.88 -6.55
C PHE A 111 2.69 -4.77 -7.03
N PHE A 112 3.12 -3.58 -7.45
CA PHE A 112 4.50 -3.38 -7.91
C PHE A 112 5.52 -3.53 -6.79
N LEU A 113 5.18 -3.11 -5.56
CA LEU A 113 6.03 -3.33 -4.38
C LEU A 113 6.16 -4.81 -4.02
N ALA A 114 5.09 -5.61 -4.17
CA ALA A 114 5.15 -7.04 -3.94
C ALA A 114 6.08 -7.73 -4.95
N ILE A 115 5.97 -7.37 -6.23
CA ILE A 115 6.84 -7.90 -7.28
C ILE A 115 8.29 -7.48 -7.04
N SER A 116 8.55 -6.18 -6.84
CA SER A 116 9.92 -5.68 -6.65
C SER A 116 10.56 -6.24 -5.38
N GLY A 117 9.80 -6.32 -4.28
CA GLY A 117 10.26 -6.95 -3.04
C GLY A 117 10.61 -8.42 -3.22
N THR A 118 9.81 -9.17 -3.99
CA THR A 118 10.08 -10.58 -4.29
C THR A 118 11.34 -10.74 -5.15
N LEU A 119 11.54 -9.87 -6.14
CA LEU A 119 12.75 -9.86 -6.97
C LEU A 119 14.01 -9.52 -6.17
N ILE A 120 13.94 -8.48 -5.32
CA ILE A 120 15.06 -8.11 -4.43
C ILE A 120 15.36 -9.26 -3.47
N TRP A 121 14.34 -9.91 -2.92
CA TRP A 121 14.53 -11.01 -1.98
C TRP A 121 15.12 -12.26 -2.64
N GLY A 122 14.68 -12.58 -3.86
CA GLY A 122 15.16 -13.75 -4.59
C GLY A 122 16.53 -13.57 -5.26
N TYR A 123 16.84 -12.35 -5.73
CA TYR A 123 17.96 -12.10 -6.65
C TYR A 123 18.78 -10.83 -6.33
N GLY A 124 18.60 -10.22 -5.16
CA GLY A 124 19.24 -8.95 -4.80
C GLY A 124 20.76 -9.02 -4.63
N ASP A 125 21.33 -10.20 -4.50
CA ASP A 125 22.77 -10.43 -4.39
C ASP A 125 23.48 -10.41 -5.75
N ILE A 126 22.84 -10.87 -6.82
CA ILE A 126 23.42 -10.98 -8.18
C ILE A 126 24.02 -9.67 -8.72
N PRO A 127 23.34 -8.50 -8.64
CA PRO A 127 23.86 -7.25 -9.20
C PRO A 127 25.07 -6.70 -8.44
N LEU A 128 25.19 -7.04 -7.15
CA LEU A 128 26.18 -6.49 -6.22
C LEU A 128 27.37 -7.45 -5.95
N ASN A 129 27.25 -8.71 -6.36
CA ASN A 129 28.30 -9.73 -6.16
C ASN A 129 29.35 -9.75 -7.29
N ASN A 130 29.11 -9.05 -8.41
CA ASN A 130 29.99 -9.01 -9.59
C ASN A 130 30.76 -7.69 -9.75
N THR A 131 30.72 -6.81 -8.74
CA THR A 131 31.48 -5.55 -8.65
C THR A 131 32.38 -5.58 -7.43
#